data_AF-A0A134BFU2-F1
#
_entry.id   AF-A0A134BFU2-F1
#
_cell.length_a   1.000
_cell.length_b   1.000
_cell.length_c   1.000
_cell.angle_alpha   90.00
_cell.angle_beta   90.00
_cell.angle_gamma   90.00
#
_symmetry.space_group_name_H-M   'P 1'
#
loop_
_entity.id
_entity.type
_entity.pdbx_description
1 polymer ?
#
loop_
_entity_poly.entity_id
_entity_poly.type
_entity_poly.pdbx_seq_one_letter_code
_entity_poly.pdbx_strand_id
1 'polypeptide(L)'
;MKNNIFLWLCSGLLLLASCTKDDVVATPKTGEPTTTKQDDDKATITDTYTYQLPIIFHVFYQDATNMTQHVKAERLKTMVGYLNELYKGGVYGSSSAVNVNFQLAQKDEKGNLLSTPGVEYIQWTGEYPIDFQKFMSAKSNVQYLWEPNDYINIMVYPFKTDDGEQKSGTLGISHLPLMPKALTDSLEGLSRVDYTSLSKKNLSYPFCTSINSDYIYDESTRYTAADKGAKGYQFSSVDVNVTLAHELGHYLGLHHVFTENDTATLDSCADTDYCKDTPSYNRVEYEKQLKDYLATLNGQQFDLYKMLERQPCTGAPFRASNFMDYDLNLGFQFTDNQVKRMRTVLYYGLLIPGPKKPLNKVRGIIAPPEGVVNLPMKLRK
;
A
#
# COMPACT_ATOMS: atom_id res chain seq x y z
N MET A 1 -12.15 -20.54 -26.94
CA MET A 1 -10.85 -21.01 -27.47
C MET A 1 -9.95 -21.30 -26.28
N LYS A 2 -9.11 -22.35 -26.34
CA LYS A 2 -8.22 -22.73 -25.23
C LYS A 2 -6.94 -21.90 -25.29
N ASN A 3 -6.70 -21.04 -24.31
CA ASN A 3 -5.43 -20.33 -24.15
C ASN A 3 -4.56 -21.10 -23.16
N ASN A 4 -3.48 -21.72 -23.65
CA ASN A 4 -2.51 -22.38 -22.80
C ASN A 4 -1.52 -21.33 -22.27
N ILE A 5 -1.47 -21.14 -20.95
CA ILE A 5 -0.43 -20.33 -20.29
C ILE A 5 0.76 -21.24 -20.04
N PHE A 6 1.92 -20.91 -20.62
CA PHE A 6 3.19 -21.60 -20.36
C PHE A 6 4.04 -20.81 -19.38
N LEU A 7 4.48 -21.47 -18.31
CA LEU A 7 5.35 -20.93 -17.27
C LEU A 7 6.73 -21.60 -17.37
N TRP A 8 7.81 -20.88 -17.66
CA TRP A 8 9.19 -21.40 -17.63
C TRP A 8 10.23 -20.29 -17.32
N LEU A 9 11.37 -20.71 -16.74
CA LEU A 9 12.36 -19.85 -16.09
C LEU A 9 13.29 -19.03 -17.01
N CYS A 10 13.91 -18.02 -16.41
CA CYS A 10 14.82 -17.02 -16.98
C CYS A 10 16.05 -17.53 -17.73
N SER A 11 16.48 -16.73 -18.72
CA SER A 11 17.88 -16.50 -19.12
C SER A 11 17.95 -15.18 -19.87
N GLY A 12 18.99 -14.36 -19.68
CA GLY A 12 19.12 -13.03 -20.33
C GLY A 12 20.45 -12.85 -21.06
N LEU A 13 20.64 -11.69 -21.71
CA LEU A 13 21.93 -10.98 -21.87
C LEU A 13 21.76 -9.64 -22.64
N LEU A 14 22.44 -8.57 -22.16
CA LEU A 14 23.26 -7.57 -22.91
C LEU A 14 22.77 -7.13 -24.34
N LEU A 15 22.45 -5.88 -24.71
CA LEU A 15 23.12 -4.55 -24.63
C LEU A 15 22.18 -3.51 -25.36
N LEU A 16 22.42 -2.19 -25.57
CA LEU A 16 23.56 -1.25 -25.40
C LEU A 16 23.03 0.16 -24.98
N ALA A 17 23.65 1.27 -25.40
CA ALA A 17 23.35 2.66 -24.99
C ALA A 17 23.07 3.65 -26.16
N SER A 18 22.47 4.80 -25.85
CA SER A 18 22.74 6.09 -26.53
C SER A 18 22.37 7.28 -25.64
N CYS A 19 23.10 8.40 -25.74
CA CYS A 19 22.94 9.60 -24.91
C CYS A 19 22.62 10.85 -25.75
N THR A 20 21.87 11.79 -25.18
CA THR A 20 21.84 13.25 -25.43
C THR A 20 21.07 13.87 -24.25
N LYS A 21 21.61 14.75 -23.39
CA LYS A 21 22.12 16.12 -23.60
C LYS A 21 21.16 17.03 -24.36
N ASP A 22 20.83 18.24 -23.92
CA ASP A 22 20.92 18.97 -22.65
C ASP A 22 19.77 20.03 -22.73
N ASP A 23 19.34 20.68 -21.63
CA ASP A 23 19.21 22.16 -21.63
C ASP A 23 18.72 22.80 -20.31
N VAL A 24 19.56 23.74 -19.87
CA VAL A 24 19.29 25.04 -19.20
C VAL A 24 18.34 25.12 -17.99
N VAL A 25 18.99 25.36 -16.84
CA VAL A 25 18.41 25.79 -15.56
C VAL A 25 17.93 27.25 -15.60
N ALA A 26 16.76 27.51 -15.00
CA ALA A 26 16.35 28.86 -14.59
C ALA A 26 16.23 28.92 -13.05
N THR A 27 16.89 29.89 -12.42
CA THR A 27 16.93 30.07 -10.95
C THR A 27 15.86 31.06 -10.45
N PRO A 28 15.09 30.70 -9.41
CA PRO A 28 14.39 31.67 -8.56
C PRO A 28 15.20 32.00 -7.29
N LYS A 29 14.91 33.17 -6.71
CA LYS A 29 15.67 33.79 -5.61
C LYS A 29 15.18 33.34 -4.23
N THR A 30 16.07 33.44 -3.24
CA THR A 30 15.86 33.16 -1.82
C THR A 30 14.80 34.05 -1.16
N GLY A 31 13.98 33.51 -0.24
CA GLY A 31 13.39 34.34 0.83
C GLY A 31 12.03 33.98 1.44
N GLU A 32 11.74 32.73 1.81
CA GLU A 32 10.76 32.39 2.88
C GLU A 32 10.89 30.90 3.27
N PRO A 33 10.56 30.47 4.51
CA PRO A 33 10.55 29.06 4.88
C PRO A 33 9.27 28.39 4.35
N THR A 34 9.24 28.12 3.04
CA THR A 34 8.15 27.34 2.42
C THR A 34 8.11 25.93 3.00
N THR A 35 7.00 25.60 3.65
CA THR A 35 6.63 24.23 4.04
C THR A 35 6.71 23.28 2.84
N THR A 36 7.17 22.06 3.07
CA THR A 36 7.50 21.03 2.06
C THR A 36 6.32 20.42 1.30
N LYS A 37 5.10 20.92 1.52
CA LYS A 37 3.87 20.36 0.99
C LYS A 37 3.77 20.55 -0.52
N GLN A 38 3.46 19.46 -1.21
CA GLN A 38 3.27 19.44 -2.66
C GLN A 38 1.82 19.77 -3.09
N ASP A 39 0.88 19.74 -2.14
CA ASP A 39 -0.48 20.26 -2.26
C ASP A 39 -0.60 21.63 -1.55
N ASP A 40 -1.45 22.51 -2.09
CA ASP A 40 -1.86 23.74 -1.40
C ASP A 40 -2.88 23.40 -0.29
N ASP A 41 -2.52 23.70 0.97
CA ASP A 41 -3.40 23.57 2.14
C ASP A 41 -4.73 24.35 2.01
N LYS A 42 -4.84 25.28 1.04
CA LYS A 42 -6.05 26.07 0.74
C LYS A 42 -6.89 25.50 -0.41
N ALA A 43 -6.54 24.36 -1.00
CA ALA A 43 -7.29 23.76 -2.09
C ALA A 43 -8.76 23.48 -1.71
N THR A 44 -9.70 23.75 -2.62
CA THR A 44 -11.12 23.41 -2.41
C THR A 44 -11.35 21.93 -2.70
N ILE A 45 -11.43 21.12 -1.64
CA ILE A 45 -11.49 19.66 -1.74
C ILE A 45 -12.91 19.19 -2.13
N THR A 46 -13.07 18.76 -3.38
CA THR A 46 -14.25 18.05 -3.90
C THR A 46 -13.99 16.55 -4.01
N ASP A 47 -15.01 15.76 -4.39
CA ASP A 47 -14.82 14.33 -4.69
C ASP A 47 -14.07 14.09 -6.01
N THR A 48 -13.96 15.12 -6.85
CA THR A 48 -13.14 15.15 -8.07
C THR A 48 -11.71 15.68 -7.86
N TYR A 49 -11.36 16.15 -6.65
CA TYR A 49 -10.01 16.64 -6.36
C TYR A 49 -8.99 15.50 -6.37
N THR A 50 -7.94 15.61 -7.20
CA THR A 50 -6.84 14.65 -7.24
C THR A 50 -5.79 15.00 -6.18
N TYR A 51 -5.74 14.22 -5.10
CA TYR A 51 -4.72 14.38 -4.05
C TYR A 51 -3.32 14.11 -4.61
N GLN A 52 -2.36 14.99 -4.35
CA GLN A 52 -0.95 14.69 -4.57
C GLN A 52 -0.37 14.14 -3.26
N LEU A 53 0.10 12.90 -3.30
CA LEU A 53 0.53 12.16 -2.10
C LEU A 53 2.04 11.88 -2.17
N PRO A 54 2.89 12.65 -1.46
CA PRO A 54 4.32 12.39 -1.40
C PRO A 54 4.62 11.04 -0.74
N ILE A 55 5.47 10.23 -1.36
CA ILE A 55 5.99 8.96 -0.87
C ILE A 55 7.50 9.11 -0.61
N ILE A 56 7.94 8.58 0.52
CA ILE A 56 9.35 8.31 0.82
C ILE A 56 9.52 6.80 1.09
N PHE A 57 10.46 6.18 0.37
CA PHE A 57 10.89 4.80 0.61
C PHE A 57 12.14 4.80 1.49
N HIS A 58 12.04 4.23 2.69
CA HIS A 58 13.18 3.97 3.58
C HIS A 58 13.67 2.55 3.34
N VAL A 59 14.79 2.41 2.63
CA VAL A 59 15.36 1.12 2.20
C VAL A 59 16.42 0.69 3.22
N PHE A 60 16.12 -0.34 4.02
CA PHE A 60 17.02 -0.81 5.08
C PHE A 60 17.89 -1.97 4.60
N TYR A 61 19.21 -1.81 4.65
CA TYR A 61 20.18 -2.75 4.09
C TYR A 61 21.35 -3.05 5.04
N GLN A 62 21.94 -4.23 4.89
CA GLN A 62 23.27 -4.56 5.45
C GLN A 62 24.31 -4.70 4.35
N ASP A 63 23.94 -5.35 3.25
CA ASP A 63 24.77 -5.53 2.06
C ASP A 63 24.27 -4.61 0.93
N ALA A 64 25.07 -3.58 0.62
CA ALA A 64 24.78 -2.65 -0.47
C ALA A 64 24.89 -3.28 -1.87
N THR A 65 25.48 -4.47 -2.00
CA THR A 65 25.56 -5.21 -3.27
C THR A 65 24.36 -6.13 -3.50
N ASN A 66 23.63 -6.49 -2.43
CA ASN A 66 22.43 -7.32 -2.52
C ASN A 66 21.24 -6.49 -3.03
N MET A 67 20.73 -6.86 -4.21
CA MET A 67 19.66 -6.12 -4.89
C MET A 67 18.29 -6.14 -4.19
N THR A 68 18.00 -7.11 -3.30
CA THR A 68 16.76 -7.09 -2.49
C THR A 68 16.93 -6.26 -1.22
N GLN A 69 18.15 -6.11 -0.70
CA GLN A 69 18.42 -5.23 0.45
C GLN A 69 18.55 -3.77 0.00
N HIS A 70 19.39 -3.50 -0.99
CA HIS A 70 19.71 -2.16 -1.48
C HIS A 70 19.01 -1.91 -2.83
N VAL A 71 17.68 -1.93 -2.79
CA VAL A 71 16.79 -1.82 -3.97
C VAL A 71 17.11 -0.56 -4.78
N LYS A 72 17.25 -0.69 -6.11
CA LYS A 72 17.57 0.46 -6.99
C LYS A 72 16.40 1.45 -7.03
N ALA A 73 16.69 2.74 -6.89
CA ALA A 73 15.67 3.79 -6.92
C ALA A 73 14.78 3.79 -8.18
N GLU A 74 15.34 3.49 -9.35
CA GLU A 74 14.56 3.37 -10.60
C GLU A 74 13.52 2.22 -10.55
N ARG A 75 13.75 1.16 -9.76
CA ARG A 75 12.74 0.13 -9.51
C ARG A 75 11.58 0.69 -8.70
N LEU A 76 11.87 1.36 -7.58
CA LEU A 76 10.87 1.99 -6.71
C LEU A 76 10.04 3.05 -7.45
N LYS A 77 10.70 3.86 -8.29
CA LYS A 77 10.07 4.82 -9.20
C LYS A 77 9.13 4.15 -10.22
N THR A 78 9.54 3.02 -10.79
CA THR A 78 8.68 2.22 -11.69
C THR A 78 7.44 1.71 -10.94
N MET A 79 7.61 1.20 -9.71
CA MET A 79 6.50 0.75 -8.87
C MET A 79 5.50 1.88 -8.56
N VAL A 80 5.97 3.11 -8.28
CA VAL A 80 5.07 4.28 -8.10
C VAL A 80 4.30 4.61 -9.38
N GLY A 81 4.93 4.43 -10.56
CA GLY A 81 4.23 4.53 -11.85
C GLY A 81 3.08 3.54 -11.98
N TYR A 82 3.32 2.27 -11.67
CA TYR A 82 2.30 1.21 -11.73
C TYR A 82 1.23 1.36 -10.64
N LEU A 83 1.60 1.77 -9.42
CA LEU A 83 0.68 2.12 -8.34
C LEU A 83 -0.32 3.20 -8.77
N ASN A 84 0.14 4.24 -9.47
CA ASN A 84 -0.73 5.28 -10.03
C ASN A 84 -1.67 4.75 -11.11
N GLU A 85 -1.22 3.83 -11.97
CA GLU A 85 -2.10 3.17 -12.94
C GLU A 85 -3.16 2.29 -12.28
N LEU A 86 -2.82 1.61 -11.17
CA LEU A 86 -3.74 0.79 -10.38
C LEU A 86 -4.81 1.66 -9.68
N TYR A 87 -4.40 2.75 -9.00
CA TYR A 87 -5.31 3.67 -8.29
C TYR A 87 -6.12 4.59 -9.20
N LYS A 88 -5.68 4.80 -10.44
CA LYS A 88 -6.47 5.49 -11.48
C LYS A 88 -7.73 4.71 -11.85
N GLY A 89 -7.73 3.38 -11.68
CA GLY A 89 -8.81 2.51 -12.12
C GLY A 89 -8.93 2.41 -13.65
N GLY A 90 -9.67 1.41 -14.13
CA GLY A 90 -9.97 1.23 -15.57
C GLY A 90 -8.80 0.83 -16.47
N VAL A 91 -7.54 0.76 -15.97
CA VAL A 91 -6.36 0.43 -16.78
C VAL A 91 -6.22 -1.08 -17.03
N TYR A 92 -6.39 -1.89 -15.97
CA TYR A 92 -6.19 -3.34 -15.99
C TYR A 92 -7.50 -4.15 -15.99
N GLY A 93 -8.63 -3.45 -15.81
CA GLY A 93 -9.96 -4.03 -15.66
C GLY A 93 -10.93 -3.00 -15.07
N SER A 94 -12.18 -3.41 -14.85
CA SER A 94 -13.18 -2.53 -14.24
C SER A 94 -12.83 -2.23 -12.79
N SER A 95 -12.55 -0.97 -12.48
CA SER A 95 -12.20 -0.49 -11.15
C SER A 95 -12.57 0.98 -11.03
N SER A 96 -13.06 1.38 -9.85
CA SER A 96 -13.33 2.79 -9.52
C SER A 96 -12.03 3.57 -9.33
N ALA A 97 -12.04 4.86 -9.65
CA ALA A 97 -10.89 5.75 -9.57
C ALA A 97 -10.81 6.44 -8.19
N VAL A 98 -9.66 6.35 -7.52
CA VAL A 98 -9.50 6.94 -6.16
C VAL A 98 -9.24 8.46 -6.20
N ASN A 99 -8.93 9.01 -7.37
CA ASN A 99 -8.50 10.41 -7.57
C ASN A 99 -7.32 10.78 -6.66
N VAL A 100 -6.23 10.02 -6.78
CA VAL A 100 -4.93 10.28 -6.13
C VAL A 100 -3.83 10.21 -7.18
N ASN A 101 -2.71 10.87 -6.91
CA ASN A 101 -1.46 10.76 -7.64
C ASN A 101 -0.31 10.69 -6.62
N PHE A 102 0.28 9.50 -6.49
CA PHE A 102 1.45 9.27 -5.64
C PHE A 102 2.71 9.81 -6.31
N GLN A 103 3.53 10.53 -5.56
CA GLN A 103 4.73 11.18 -6.08
C GLN A 103 5.95 10.88 -5.21
N LEU A 104 7.09 10.59 -5.82
CA LEU A 104 8.36 10.48 -5.07
C LEU A 104 8.70 11.84 -4.44
N ALA A 105 8.97 11.86 -3.14
CA ALA A 105 9.39 13.06 -2.42
C ALA A 105 10.62 13.70 -3.07
N GLN A 106 10.56 14.98 -3.43
CA GLN A 106 11.70 15.68 -4.05
C GLN A 106 12.65 16.30 -3.01
N LYS A 107 12.19 16.45 -1.76
CA LYS A 107 12.88 17.14 -0.67
C LYS A 107 12.81 16.33 0.63
N ASP A 108 13.75 16.58 1.53
CA ASP A 108 13.76 16.05 2.91
C ASP A 108 12.82 16.82 3.86
N GLU A 109 12.68 16.37 5.11
CA GLU A 109 11.92 17.07 6.17
C GLU A 109 12.38 18.52 6.44
N LYS A 110 13.55 18.91 5.95
CA LYS A 110 14.15 20.26 6.13
C LYS A 110 14.02 21.11 4.86
N GLY A 111 13.45 20.57 3.78
CA GLY A 111 13.28 21.24 2.49
C GLY A 111 14.48 21.19 1.54
N ASN A 112 15.55 20.46 1.87
CA ASN A 112 16.70 20.23 0.98
C ASN A 112 16.32 19.23 -0.11
N LEU A 113 16.84 19.40 -1.33
CA LEU A 113 16.65 18.41 -2.40
C LEU A 113 17.33 17.07 -2.04
N LEU A 114 16.62 15.96 -2.28
CA LEU A 114 17.21 14.64 -2.20
C LEU A 114 18.17 14.38 -3.36
N SER A 115 19.27 13.68 -3.08
CA SER A 115 20.14 13.11 -4.12
C SER A 115 19.45 12.03 -4.94
N THR A 116 18.52 11.30 -4.31
CA THR A 116 17.69 10.24 -4.89
C THR A 116 16.23 10.52 -4.55
N PRO A 117 15.44 11.13 -5.45
CA PRO A 117 14.05 11.49 -5.16
C PRO A 117 13.21 10.30 -4.69
N GLY A 118 12.54 10.49 -3.54
CA GLY A 118 11.67 9.53 -2.88
C GLY A 118 12.35 8.31 -2.28
N VAL A 119 13.68 8.29 -2.14
CA VAL A 119 14.40 7.15 -1.54
C VAL A 119 15.45 7.60 -0.54
N GLU A 120 15.40 7.03 0.66
CA GLU A 120 16.43 7.11 1.69
C GLU A 120 17.01 5.70 1.91
N TYR A 121 18.34 5.58 1.79
CA TYR A 121 19.04 4.32 2.06
C TYR A 121 19.58 4.32 3.49
N ILE A 122 19.15 3.37 4.31
CA ILE A 122 19.45 3.29 5.74
C ILE A 122 20.26 2.03 6.02
N GLN A 123 21.51 2.18 6.45
CA GLN A 123 22.32 1.04 6.86
C GLN A 123 21.84 0.50 8.22
N TRP A 124 21.39 -0.75 8.25
CA TRP A 124 20.76 -1.36 9.42
C TRP A 124 21.75 -2.19 10.24
N THR A 125 22.03 -1.76 11.48
CA THR A 125 22.99 -2.45 12.37
C THR A 125 22.37 -3.49 13.29
N GLY A 126 21.06 -3.76 13.17
CA GLY A 126 20.33 -4.72 14.00
C GLY A 126 20.32 -6.14 13.44
N GLU A 127 19.44 -6.98 13.98
CA GLU A 127 19.13 -8.29 13.38
C GLU A 127 18.54 -8.12 11.97
N TYR A 128 18.94 -9.00 11.05
CA TYR A 128 18.52 -8.98 9.65
C TYR A 128 18.41 -10.44 9.12
N PRO A 129 17.37 -10.82 8.33
CA PRO A 129 16.19 -10.03 7.95
C PRO A 129 15.40 -9.44 9.13
N ILE A 130 14.63 -8.38 8.88
CA ILE A 130 14.02 -7.57 9.95
C ILE A 130 12.65 -8.15 10.34
N ASP A 131 12.43 -8.35 11.64
CA ASP A 131 11.11 -8.65 12.18
C ASP A 131 10.20 -7.42 12.03
N PHE A 132 9.31 -7.47 11.04
CA PHE A 132 8.43 -6.37 10.66
C PHE A 132 7.42 -5.99 11.76
N GLN A 133 6.93 -6.97 12.54
CA GLN A 133 5.98 -6.68 13.63
C GLN A 133 6.67 -6.00 14.82
N LYS A 134 7.89 -6.43 15.16
CA LYS A 134 8.74 -5.72 16.15
C LYS A 134 9.14 -4.35 15.60
N PHE A 135 9.50 -4.24 14.32
CA PHE A 135 9.89 -2.97 13.72
C PHE A 135 8.76 -1.94 13.81
N MET A 136 7.55 -2.33 13.40
CA MET A 136 6.39 -1.42 13.30
C MET A 136 5.77 -1.06 14.65
N SER A 137 6.07 -1.80 15.72
CA SER A 137 5.60 -1.52 17.08
C SER A 137 6.63 -0.83 17.99
N ALA A 138 7.91 -0.79 17.59
CA ALA A 138 8.97 -0.26 18.44
C ALA A 138 9.07 1.27 18.43
N LYS A 139 8.90 1.90 19.60
CA LYS A 139 9.08 3.36 19.78
C LYS A 139 10.43 3.89 19.30
N SER A 140 11.49 3.10 19.40
CA SER A 140 12.83 3.44 18.89
C SER A 140 12.85 3.70 17.39
N ASN A 141 11.90 3.14 16.63
CA ASN A 141 11.89 3.21 15.17
C ASN A 141 11.07 4.40 14.65
N VAL A 142 10.39 5.16 15.52
CA VAL A 142 9.77 6.46 15.19
C VAL A 142 10.79 7.44 14.59
N GLN A 143 12.08 7.29 14.92
CA GLN A 143 13.15 8.12 14.38
C GLN A 143 13.34 7.98 12.86
N TYR A 144 12.92 6.86 12.26
CA TYR A 144 13.01 6.62 10.81
C TYR A 144 11.84 7.17 10.02
N LEU A 145 10.72 7.52 10.67
CA LEU A 145 9.64 8.21 9.98
C LEU A 145 10.09 9.59 9.53
N TRP A 146 9.60 10.05 8.39
CA TRP A 146 9.38 11.46 8.11
C TRP A 146 7.97 11.88 8.55
N GLU A 147 7.72 13.18 8.78
CA GLU A 147 6.44 13.72 9.24
C GLU A 147 5.23 13.15 8.44
N PRO A 148 4.36 12.31 9.06
CA PRO A 148 3.29 11.63 8.34
C PRO A 148 2.19 12.53 7.76
N ASN A 149 2.07 13.79 8.20
CA ASN A 149 1.18 14.75 7.57
C ASN A 149 1.72 15.36 6.28
N ASP A 150 3.00 15.13 5.96
CA ASP A 150 3.65 15.59 4.73
C ASP A 150 4.03 14.41 3.80
N TYR A 151 4.33 13.23 4.36
CA TYR A 151 4.80 12.06 3.59
C TYR A 151 4.15 10.72 3.99
N ILE A 152 3.81 9.91 2.99
CA ILE A 152 3.53 8.48 3.17
C ILE A 152 4.87 7.76 3.33
N ASN A 153 5.04 7.11 4.48
CA ASN A 153 6.27 6.45 4.89
C ASN A 153 6.20 4.97 4.51
N ILE A 154 7.07 4.53 3.58
CA ILE A 154 7.15 3.12 3.15
C ILE A 154 8.52 2.55 3.52
N MET A 155 8.53 1.55 4.39
CA MET A 155 9.74 0.85 4.81
C MET A 155 9.97 -0.35 3.91
N VAL A 156 11.19 -0.54 3.41
CA VAL A 156 11.52 -1.59 2.43
C VAL A 156 12.69 -2.40 2.95
N TYR A 157 12.43 -3.68 3.25
CA TYR A 157 13.43 -4.63 3.76
C TYR A 157 12.95 -6.08 3.65
N PRO A 158 13.85 -7.09 3.64
CA PRO A 158 13.48 -8.50 3.73
C PRO A 158 12.86 -8.78 5.10
N PHE A 159 11.71 -9.45 5.12
CA PHE A 159 11.01 -9.77 6.36
C PHE A 159 11.59 -11.04 6.99
N LYS A 160 11.81 -10.99 8.31
CA LYS A 160 12.22 -12.17 9.08
C LYS A 160 11.16 -13.28 8.96
N THR A 161 11.66 -14.51 8.77
CA THR A 161 10.88 -15.73 8.79
C THR A 161 10.75 -16.28 10.21
N ASP A 162 9.72 -17.08 10.43
CA ASP A 162 9.74 -18.05 11.53
C ASP A 162 10.70 -19.20 11.17
N ASP A 163 11.22 -19.90 12.19
CA ASP A 163 12.35 -20.82 12.04
C ASP A 163 12.08 -21.96 11.03
N GLY A 164 12.73 -21.89 9.86
CA GLY A 164 12.75 -22.96 8.84
C GLY A 164 12.46 -22.52 7.41
N GLU A 165 11.82 -21.37 7.21
CA GLU A 165 11.51 -20.85 5.85
C GLU A 165 12.64 -19.99 5.29
N GLN A 166 12.78 -19.97 3.95
CA GLN A 166 13.79 -19.18 3.22
C GLN A 166 13.37 -17.72 2.97
N LYS A 167 12.06 -17.44 2.94
CA LYS A 167 11.43 -16.12 2.77
C LYS A 167 10.12 -16.11 3.54
N SER A 168 9.72 -14.95 4.07
CA SER A 168 8.45 -14.84 4.79
C SER A 168 7.29 -14.85 3.79
N GLY A 169 6.26 -15.67 4.05
CA GLY A 169 5.02 -15.63 3.27
C GLY A 169 4.25 -14.31 3.35
N THR A 170 4.59 -13.41 4.29
CA THR A 170 4.05 -12.06 4.36
C THR A 170 4.75 -11.15 3.32
N LEU A 171 3.97 -10.56 2.41
CA LEU A 171 4.47 -9.69 1.33
C LEU A 171 4.53 -8.21 1.75
N GLY A 172 3.62 -7.77 2.60
CA GLY A 172 3.51 -6.41 3.10
C GLY A 172 2.81 -6.37 4.46
N ILE A 173 2.75 -5.18 5.05
CA ILE A 173 2.00 -4.90 6.27
C ILE A 173 1.81 -3.38 6.40
N SER A 174 0.66 -2.95 6.91
CA SER A 174 0.32 -1.54 7.01
C SER A 174 -0.42 -1.19 8.30
N HIS A 175 -0.25 0.05 8.76
CA HIS A 175 -1.07 0.59 9.83
C HIS A 175 -2.43 1.06 9.29
N LEU A 176 -3.52 0.68 9.97
CA LEU A 176 -4.82 1.31 9.73
C LEU A 176 -4.82 2.75 10.28
N PRO A 177 -5.46 3.71 9.58
CA PRO A 177 -5.44 5.13 9.92
C PRO A 177 -6.24 5.47 11.18
N LEU A 178 -5.85 6.59 11.80
CA LEU A 178 -6.53 7.16 12.97
C LEU A 178 -7.54 8.22 12.53
N MET A 179 -8.78 8.10 13.02
CA MET A 179 -9.85 9.06 12.74
C MET A 179 -10.13 9.95 13.97
N PRO A 180 -10.41 11.26 13.79
CA PRO A 180 -10.85 12.11 14.88
C PRO A 180 -12.24 11.68 15.35
N LYS A 181 -12.40 11.42 16.65
CA LYS A 181 -13.68 11.03 17.26
C LYS A 181 -14.78 12.07 17.04
N ALA A 182 -14.39 13.33 16.84
CA ALA A 182 -15.25 14.44 16.44
C ALA A 182 -15.98 14.26 15.10
N LEU A 183 -15.49 13.42 14.19
CA LEU A 183 -16.19 13.09 12.95
C LEU A 183 -17.46 12.29 13.29
N THR A 184 -18.64 12.86 12.99
CA THR A 184 -19.92 12.18 13.28
C THR A 184 -20.20 11.00 12.35
N ASP A 185 -19.70 11.08 11.12
CA ASP A 185 -19.96 10.14 10.05
C ASP A 185 -18.80 9.14 10.08
N SER A 186 -18.83 8.25 11.08
CA SER A 186 -17.69 7.38 11.40
C SER A 186 -17.51 6.25 10.40
N LEU A 187 -16.25 6.05 9.98
CA LEU A 187 -15.82 4.81 9.35
C LEU A 187 -15.68 3.72 10.42
N GLU A 188 -16.58 2.74 10.41
CA GLU A 188 -16.50 1.55 11.26
C GLU A 188 -15.21 0.75 10.96
N GLY A 189 -14.72 -0.03 11.93
CA GLY A 189 -13.45 -0.75 11.87
C GLY A 189 -12.20 0.07 12.23
N LEU A 190 -12.21 1.38 11.95
CA LEU A 190 -11.07 2.28 12.21
C LEU A 190 -11.00 2.77 13.66
N SER A 191 -9.77 2.97 14.12
CA SER A 191 -9.48 3.53 15.45
C SER A 191 -9.86 5.01 15.53
N ARG A 192 -10.57 5.40 16.60
CA ARG A 192 -10.99 6.79 16.84
C ARG A 192 -10.31 7.37 18.08
N VAL A 193 -9.81 8.60 17.97
CA VAL A 193 -9.08 9.28 19.06
C VAL A 193 -9.69 10.65 19.37
N ASP A 194 -9.57 11.12 20.62
CA ASP A 194 -10.09 12.42 21.09
C ASP A 194 -9.29 13.65 20.58
N TYR A 195 -8.43 13.46 19.57
CA TYR A 195 -7.62 14.51 18.94
C TYR A 195 -8.14 14.88 17.55
N THR A 196 -8.00 16.15 17.16
CA THR A 196 -8.30 16.65 15.80
C THR A 196 -7.05 16.93 14.97
N SER A 197 -5.86 16.80 15.55
CA SER A 197 -4.57 16.90 14.88
C SER A 197 -3.51 16.10 15.65
N LEU A 198 -2.60 15.47 14.93
CA LEU A 198 -1.45 14.71 15.43
C LEU A 198 -0.27 14.96 14.50
N SER A 199 0.95 14.68 14.95
CA SER A 199 2.21 14.81 14.20
C SER A 199 3.22 13.76 14.66
N LYS A 200 4.35 13.59 13.96
CA LYS A 200 5.44 12.64 14.28
C LYS A 200 5.84 12.66 15.76
N LYS A 201 5.92 13.85 16.36
CA LYS A 201 6.28 14.04 17.79
C LYS A 201 5.31 13.38 18.79
N ASN A 202 4.09 13.05 18.34
CA ASN A 202 3.04 12.48 19.18
C ASN A 202 3.06 10.94 19.19
N LEU A 203 3.87 10.31 18.34
CA LEU A 203 3.86 8.86 18.11
C LEU A 203 4.70 8.06 19.10
N SER A 204 4.20 6.88 19.45
CA SER A 204 4.89 5.85 20.23
C SER A 204 5.34 4.64 19.39
N TYR A 205 5.03 4.62 18.09
CA TYR A 205 5.35 3.57 17.12
C TYR A 205 5.46 4.21 15.71
N PRO A 206 6.27 3.65 14.79
CA PRO A 206 6.39 4.21 13.45
C PRO A 206 5.13 3.92 12.61
N PHE A 207 4.19 4.87 12.58
CA PHE A 207 3.02 4.84 11.69
C PHE A 207 3.46 4.87 10.20
N CYS A 208 3.59 3.68 9.62
CA CYS A 208 4.08 3.44 8.26
C CYS A 208 3.43 2.21 7.61
N THR A 209 3.75 2.01 6.34
CA THR A 209 3.63 0.74 5.62
C THR A 209 5.02 0.09 5.53
N SER A 210 5.11 -1.25 5.61
CA SER A 210 6.34 -1.98 5.27
C SER A 210 6.08 -2.94 4.09
N ILE A 211 7.05 -3.07 3.19
CA ILE A 211 7.01 -3.97 2.02
C ILE A 211 8.19 -4.94 2.11
N ASN A 212 7.91 -6.24 1.97
CA ASN A 212 8.92 -7.29 1.99
C ASN A 212 9.74 -7.25 0.71
N SER A 213 10.99 -6.80 0.82
CA SER A 213 11.83 -6.57 -0.36
C SER A 213 12.39 -7.85 -0.99
N ASP A 214 12.17 -9.02 -0.37
CA ASP A 214 12.44 -10.31 -1.00
C ASP A 214 11.63 -10.53 -2.29
N TYR A 215 10.50 -9.85 -2.45
CA TYR A 215 9.61 -9.94 -3.62
C TYR A 215 9.69 -8.69 -4.53
N ILE A 216 10.64 -7.77 -4.28
CA ILE A 216 10.64 -6.44 -4.90
C ILE A 216 10.81 -6.42 -6.43
N TYR A 217 11.25 -7.53 -7.04
CA TYR A 217 11.36 -7.70 -8.50
C TYR A 217 10.33 -8.68 -9.07
N ASP A 218 9.45 -9.26 -8.26
CA ASP A 218 8.39 -10.15 -8.70
C ASP A 218 7.15 -9.31 -9.09
N GLU A 219 6.76 -9.36 -10.36
CA GLU A 219 5.58 -8.66 -10.87
C GLU A 219 4.93 -9.37 -12.05
N SER A 220 3.62 -9.18 -12.22
CA SER A 220 2.90 -9.66 -13.40
C SER A 220 3.32 -8.89 -14.65
N THR A 221 3.51 -9.57 -15.78
CA THR A 221 3.93 -8.92 -17.05
C THR A 221 2.90 -7.95 -17.66
N ARG A 222 1.72 -7.77 -17.05
CA ARG A 222 0.67 -6.85 -17.51
C ARG A 222 1.14 -5.39 -17.58
N TYR A 223 2.04 -4.94 -16.71
CA TYR A 223 2.40 -3.52 -16.64
C TYR A 223 3.19 -3.03 -17.86
N THR A 224 4.03 -3.90 -18.42
CA THR A 224 4.87 -3.64 -19.60
C THR A 224 4.22 -4.11 -20.91
N ALA A 225 3.14 -4.89 -20.85
CA ALA A 225 2.37 -5.29 -22.02
C ALA A 225 1.67 -4.09 -22.68
N ALA A 226 1.76 -4.00 -24.01
CA ALA A 226 1.19 -2.88 -24.78
C ALA A 226 -0.35 -2.76 -24.69
N ASP A 227 -1.04 -3.86 -24.37
CA ASP A 227 -2.49 -3.92 -24.14
C ASP A 227 -2.85 -4.01 -22.65
N LYS A 228 -1.89 -3.73 -21.76
CA LYS A 228 -2.01 -3.84 -20.30
C LYS A 228 -2.53 -5.20 -19.81
N GLY A 229 -2.24 -6.27 -20.56
CA GLY A 229 -2.62 -7.64 -20.21
C GLY A 229 -4.03 -8.03 -20.64
N ALA A 230 -4.74 -7.22 -21.43
CA ALA A 230 -6.11 -7.49 -21.87
C ALA A 230 -6.27 -8.80 -22.66
N LYS A 231 -5.23 -9.26 -23.38
CA LYS A 231 -5.20 -10.56 -24.08
C LYS A 231 -4.60 -11.71 -23.25
N GLY A 232 -4.24 -11.44 -21.99
CA GLY A 232 -3.54 -12.35 -21.09
C GLY A 232 -2.10 -11.89 -20.82
N TYR A 233 -1.55 -12.35 -19.68
CA TYR A 233 -0.22 -12.01 -19.20
C TYR A 233 0.34 -13.14 -18.32
N GLN A 234 1.66 -13.21 -18.15
CA GLN A 234 2.28 -14.01 -17.10
C GLN A 234 1.96 -13.38 -15.74
N PHE A 235 1.19 -14.10 -14.93
CA PHE A 235 0.72 -13.70 -13.61
C PHE A 235 1.74 -14.05 -12.52
N SER A 236 1.93 -13.16 -11.55
CA SER A 236 2.67 -13.45 -10.31
C SER A 236 1.72 -13.39 -9.11
N SER A 237 1.71 -14.43 -8.27
CA SER A 237 0.97 -14.45 -7.00
C SER A 237 1.61 -13.61 -5.89
N VAL A 238 2.82 -13.11 -6.14
CA VAL A 238 3.59 -12.26 -5.21
C VAL A 238 3.97 -10.94 -5.89
N ASP A 239 3.06 -10.42 -6.74
CA ASP A 239 3.24 -9.19 -7.50
C ASP A 239 3.34 -7.98 -6.57
N VAL A 240 4.55 -7.45 -6.39
CA VAL A 240 4.82 -6.39 -5.40
C VAL A 240 4.08 -5.08 -5.68
N ASN A 241 3.60 -4.86 -6.91
CA ASN A 241 2.77 -3.69 -7.21
C ASN A 241 1.33 -3.88 -6.73
N VAL A 242 0.82 -5.12 -6.74
CA VAL A 242 -0.45 -5.49 -6.10
C VAL A 242 -0.31 -5.40 -4.59
N THR A 243 0.77 -5.94 -4.01
CA THR A 243 1.08 -5.81 -2.59
C THR A 243 1.13 -4.34 -2.16
N LEU A 244 1.89 -3.49 -2.85
CA LEU A 244 1.96 -2.06 -2.52
C LEU A 244 0.58 -1.36 -2.64
N ALA A 245 -0.23 -1.74 -3.62
CA ALA A 245 -1.59 -1.20 -3.75
C ALA A 245 -2.54 -1.69 -2.64
N HIS A 246 -2.41 -2.93 -2.20
CA HIS A 246 -3.12 -3.52 -1.06
C HIS A 246 -2.75 -2.81 0.25
N GLU A 247 -1.46 -2.67 0.55
CA GLU A 247 -0.99 -2.03 1.79
C GLU A 247 -1.38 -0.56 1.90
N LEU A 248 -1.38 0.16 0.77
CA LEU A 248 -1.86 1.54 0.72
C LEU A 248 -3.39 1.62 0.76
N GLY A 249 -4.10 0.55 0.39
CA GLY A 249 -5.52 0.37 0.68
C GLY A 249 -5.77 0.35 2.18
N HIS A 250 -5.00 -0.46 2.93
CA HIS A 250 -5.02 -0.46 4.41
C HIS A 250 -4.60 0.89 5.02
N TYR A 251 -3.55 1.54 4.52
CA TYR A 251 -3.13 2.87 4.97
C TYR A 251 -4.25 3.92 4.79
N LEU A 252 -5.04 3.78 3.72
CA LEU A 252 -6.23 4.59 3.44
C LEU A 252 -7.54 4.00 4.04
N GLY A 253 -7.42 3.03 4.95
CA GLY A 253 -8.49 2.57 5.83
C GLY A 253 -9.36 1.42 5.31
N LEU A 254 -9.01 0.77 4.21
CA LEU A 254 -9.67 -0.46 3.77
C LEU A 254 -9.32 -1.65 4.68
N HIS A 255 -10.18 -2.66 4.63
CA HIS A 255 -10.04 -3.95 5.31
C HIS A 255 -10.13 -5.06 4.26
N HIS A 256 -9.83 -6.30 4.64
CA HIS A 256 -9.98 -7.44 3.74
C HIS A 256 -11.43 -7.69 3.35
N VAL A 257 -11.68 -8.08 2.09
CA VAL A 257 -13.04 -8.38 1.60
C VAL A 257 -13.64 -9.65 2.20
N PHE A 258 -12.85 -10.53 2.84
CA PHE A 258 -13.36 -11.74 3.49
C PHE A 258 -13.67 -11.54 4.97
N THR A 259 -14.41 -12.49 5.54
CA THR A 259 -14.84 -12.44 6.94
C THR A 259 -13.66 -12.59 7.91
N GLU A 260 -13.36 -11.53 8.66
CA GLU A 260 -12.26 -11.49 9.64
C GLU A 260 -12.59 -10.62 10.87
N ASN A 261 -11.77 -10.70 11.91
CA ASN A 261 -11.75 -9.73 13.01
C ASN A 261 -10.38 -9.04 13.13
N ASP A 262 -10.07 -8.38 14.24
CA ASP A 262 -8.77 -7.71 14.46
C ASP A 262 -7.59 -8.66 14.70
N THR A 263 -7.81 -9.98 14.81
CA THR A 263 -6.77 -10.97 15.16
C THR A 263 -6.74 -12.24 14.29
N ALA A 264 -7.82 -12.56 13.56
CA ALA A 264 -7.92 -13.77 12.74
C ALA A 264 -8.99 -13.68 11.65
N THR A 265 -8.79 -14.45 10.57
CA THR A 265 -9.87 -14.88 9.67
C THR A 265 -10.91 -15.71 10.44
N LEU A 266 -12.19 -15.58 10.09
CA LEU A 266 -13.29 -16.30 10.74
C LEU A 266 -13.88 -17.35 9.81
N ASP A 267 -14.18 -18.54 10.34
CA ASP A 267 -15.00 -19.57 9.66
C ASP A 267 -16.49 -19.19 9.75
N SER A 268 -16.85 -18.10 9.09
CA SER A 268 -18.20 -17.55 9.06
C SER A 268 -18.39 -16.64 7.85
N CYS A 269 -19.62 -16.13 7.68
CA CYS A 269 -20.01 -15.24 6.60
C CYS A 269 -20.55 -13.93 7.16
N ALA A 270 -19.79 -12.84 7.05
CA ALA A 270 -20.23 -11.48 7.37
C ALA A 270 -19.50 -10.42 6.53
N ASP A 271 -20.13 -9.25 6.37
CA ASP A 271 -19.43 -8.03 5.96
C ASP A 271 -18.61 -7.53 7.15
N THR A 272 -17.29 -7.65 7.04
CA THR A 272 -16.30 -7.13 8.00
C THR A 272 -15.35 -6.12 7.35
N ASP A 273 -15.58 -5.76 6.08
CA ASP A 273 -14.77 -4.79 5.33
C ASP A 273 -15.43 -3.39 5.29
N TYR A 274 -16.71 -3.33 5.66
CA TYR A 274 -17.55 -2.15 5.76
C TYR A 274 -17.84 -1.49 4.40
N CYS A 275 -17.78 -2.25 3.30
CA CYS A 275 -18.00 -1.81 1.93
C CYS A 275 -19.11 -2.64 1.26
N LYS A 276 -20.35 -2.15 1.26
CA LYS A 276 -21.55 -2.91 0.85
C LYS A 276 -21.61 -3.39 -0.62
N ASP A 277 -20.64 -3.00 -1.44
CA ASP A 277 -20.50 -3.41 -2.84
C ASP A 277 -19.32 -4.38 -3.07
N THR A 278 -18.58 -4.76 -2.02
CA THR A 278 -17.66 -5.90 -2.06
C THR A 278 -18.43 -7.19 -1.71
N PRO A 279 -18.31 -8.25 -2.52
CA PRO A 279 -18.97 -9.52 -2.22
C PRO A 279 -18.16 -10.32 -1.19
N SER A 280 -18.44 -10.11 0.10
CA SER A 280 -17.71 -10.81 1.18
C SER A 280 -17.86 -12.33 1.11
N TYR A 281 -16.87 -13.07 1.61
CA TYR A 281 -16.85 -14.54 1.61
C TYR A 281 -16.25 -15.16 2.89
N ASN A 282 -16.47 -16.46 3.10
CA ASN A 282 -15.77 -17.25 4.12
C ASN A 282 -14.44 -17.75 3.55
N ARG A 283 -13.33 -17.17 4.02
CA ARG A 283 -11.98 -17.52 3.54
C ARG A 283 -11.52 -18.89 4.02
N VAL A 284 -11.91 -19.34 5.22
CA VAL A 284 -11.58 -20.68 5.73
C VAL A 284 -12.20 -21.77 4.84
N GLU A 285 -13.46 -21.56 4.42
CA GLU A 285 -14.13 -22.46 3.49
C GLU A 285 -13.46 -22.47 2.12
N TYR A 286 -13.13 -21.30 1.57
CA TYR A 286 -12.42 -21.18 0.29
C TYR A 286 -11.03 -21.87 0.34
N GLU A 287 -10.21 -21.64 1.37
CA GLU A 287 -8.89 -22.28 1.52
C GLU A 287 -9.00 -23.81 1.55
N LYS A 288 -10.03 -24.34 2.22
CA LYS A 288 -10.34 -25.77 2.23
C LYS A 288 -10.72 -26.29 0.84
N GLN A 289 -11.64 -25.61 0.15
CA GLN A 289 -12.06 -25.98 -1.21
C GLN A 289 -10.87 -25.93 -2.19
N LEU A 290 -10.00 -24.93 -2.07
CA LEU A 290 -8.77 -24.81 -2.87
C LEU A 290 -7.81 -25.97 -2.59
N LYS A 291 -7.60 -26.32 -1.32
CA LYS A 291 -6.75 -27.45 -0.92
C LYS A 291 -7.28 -28.78 -1.47
N ASP A 292 -8.58 -29.02 -1.34
CA ASP A 292 -9.24 -30.21 -1.86
C ASP A 292 -9.12 -30.27 -3.40
N TYR A 293 -9.32 -29.14 -4.10
CA TYR A 293 -9.10 -29.04 -5.54
C TYR A 293 -7.65 -29.36 -5.94
N LEU A 294 -6.66 -28.77 -5.29
CA LEU A 294 -5.24 -29.01 -5.59
C LEU A 294 -4.86 -30.48 -5.36
N ALA A 295 -5.42 -31.13 -4.34
CA ALA A 295 -5.25 -32.56 -4.11
C ALA A 295 -5.81 -33.43 -5.25
N THR A 296 -6.87 -32.99 -5.97
CA THR A 296 -7.38 -33.74 -7.13
C THR A 296 -6.46 -33.76 -8.35
N LEU A 297 -5.52 -32.80 -8.46
CA LEU A 297 -4.76 -32.59 -9.69
C LEU A 297 -3.75 -33.70 -9.99
N ASN A 298 -3.21 -34.41 -8.98
CA ASN A 298 -2.23 -35.48 -9.17
C ASN A 298 -1.05 -35.11 -10.12
N GLY A 299 -0.58 -33.86 -10.06
CA GLY A 299 0.49 -33.33 -10.92
C GLY A 299 0.05 -32.78 -12.28
N GLN A 300 -1.26 -32.72 -12.56
CA GLN A 300 -1.81 -32.02 -13.73
C GLN A 300 -1.79 -30.49 -13.54
N GLN A 301 -1.92 -29.75 -14.64
CA GLN A 301 -2.05 -28.29 -14.60
C GLN A 301 -3.34 -27.87 -13.88
N PHE A 302 -3.22 -26.84 -13.03
CA PHE A 302 -4.35 -26.20 -12.37
C PHE A 302 -5.12 -25.29 -13.34
N ASP A 303 -6.41 -25.07 -13.04
CA ASP A 303 -7.26 -24.09 -13.70
C ASP A 303 -7.28 -22.81 -12.85
N LEU A 304 -6.57 -21.79 -13.33
CA LEU A 304 -6.51 -20.48 -12.69
C LEU A 304 -7.91 -19.91 -12.38
N TYR A 305 -8.90 -20.14 -13.25
CA TYR A 305 -10.24 -19.59 -13.04
C TYR A 305 -10.99 -20.25 -11.88
N LYS A 306 -10.66 -21.50 -11.52
CA LYS A 306 -11.19 -22.14 -10.31
C LYS A 306 -10.55 -21.59 -9.05
N MET A 307 -9.23 -21.36 -9.08
CA MET A 307 -8.50 -20.77 -7.96
C MET A 307 -8.91 -19.31 -7.70
N LEU A 308 -9.33 -18.59 -8.74
CA LEU A 308 -9.88 -17.24 -8.60
C LEU A 308 -11.34 -17.21 -8.15
N GLU A 309 -12.07 -18.33 -8.18
CA GLU A 309 -13.50 -18.33 -7.84
C GLU A 309 -13.72 -18.14 -6.33
N ARG A 310 -14.82 -17.47 -5.98
CA ARG A 310 -15.25 -17.22 -4.61
C ARG A 310 -16.77 -17.43 -4.55
N GLN A 311 -17.24 -18.14 -3.52
CA GLN A 311 -18.64 -18.21 -3.15
C GLN A 311 -18.93 -17.12 -2.11
N PRO A 312 -19.63 -16.02 -2.45
CA PRO A 312 -19.91 -14.96 -1.49
C PRO A 312 -20.97 -15.38 -0.47
N CYS A 313 -20.99 -14.65 0.66
CA CYS A 313 -22.01 -14.73 1.70
C CYS A 313 -23.42 -14.49 1.14
N THR A 314 -23.55 -13.65 0.12
CA THR A 314 -24.80 -13.42 -0.63
C THR A 314 -24.51 -13.18 -2.11
N GLY A 315 -25.42 -13.60 -3.00
CA GLY A 315 -25.28 -13.41 -4.44
C GLY A 315 -24.65 -14.60 -5.18
N ALA A 316 -24.24 -14.37 -6.42
CA ALA A 316 -23.66 -15.38 -7.31
C ALA A 316 -22.14 -15.49 -7.13
N PRO A 317 -21.52 -16.64 -7.44
CA PRO A 317 -20.06 -16.79 -7.47
C PRO A 317 -19.40 -15.71 -8.34
N PHE A 318 -18.24 -15.23 -7.89
CA PHE A 318 -17.45 -14.23 -8.59
C PHE A 318 -15.99 -14.66 -8.69
N ARG A 319 -15.18 -13.91 -9.45
CA ARG A 319 -13.73 -14.11 -9.54
C ARG A 319 -13.00 -12.99 -8.83
N ALA A 320 -12.10 -13.36 -7.91
CA ALA A 320 -11.33 -12.44 -7.12
C ALA A 320 -10.46 -11.53 -7.99
N SER A 321 -10.70 -10.24 -7.87
CA SER A 321 -9.97 -9.16 -8.56
C SER A 321 -9.75 -7.93 -7.70
N ASN A 322 -10.35 -7.90 -6.50
CA ASN A 322 -10.21 -6.81 -5.55
C ASN A 322 -8.79 -6.78 -4.95
N PHE A 323 -8.22 -5.59 -4.79
CA PHE A 323 -6.91 -5.47 -4.15
C PHE A 323 -6.91 -6.02 -2.72
N MET A 324 -8.02 -5.91 -1.99
CA MET A 324 -8.13 -6.32 -0.59
C MET A 324 -8.58 -7.79 -0.42
N ASP A 325 -8.44 -8.63 -1.45
CA ASP A 325 -8.44 -10.10 -1.31
C ASP A 325 -6.99 -10.54 -1.03
N TYR A 326 -6.81 -11.48 -0.10
CA TYR A 326 -5.49 -11.93 0.38
C TYR A 326 -5.06 -13.26 -0.25
N ASP A 327 -6.01 -13.99 -0.84
CA ASP A 327 -5.71 -15.21 -1.59
C ASP A 327 -5.44 -14.87 -3.07
N LEU A 328 -5.24 -15.90 -3.89
CA LEU A 328 -5.02 -15.74 -5.32
C LEU A 328 -6.14 -14.90 -5.97
N ASN A 329 -5.78 -13.71 -6.46
CA ASN A 329 -6.70 -12.74 -7.04
C ASN A 329 -6.02 -12.00 -8.22
N LEU A 330 -6.81 -11.38 -9.10
CA LEU A 330 -6.31 -10.65 -10.27
C LEU A 330 -5.76 -9.24 -9.92
N GLY A 331 -5.98 -8.74 -8.71
CA GLY A 331 -5.34 -7.55 -8.14
C GLY A 331 -5.44 -6.30 -9.01
N PHE A 332 -6.65 -5.84 -9.36
CA PHE A 332 -6.83 -4.60 -10.14
C PHE A 332 -8.01 -3.74 -9.72
N GLN A 333 -8.86 -4.19 -8.79
CA GLN A 333 -10.16 -3.57 -8.52
C GLN A 333 -10.25 -2.93 -7.13
N PHE A 334 -10.68 -1.67 -7.11
CA PHE A 334 -11.42 -1.06 -6.01
C PHE A 334 -12.89 -0.86 -6.43
N THR A 335 -13.80 -0.92 -5.45
CA THR A 335 -15.23 -0.60 -5.61
C THR A 335 -15.54 0.86 -5.25
N ASP A 336 -16.78 1.32 -5.49
CA ASP A 336 -17.20 2.68 -5.17
C ASP A 336 -17.26 2.94 -3.65
N ASN A 337 -17.67 1.95 -2.84
CA ASN A 337 -17.66 2.10 -1.37
C ASN A 337 -16.22 2.11 -0.84
N GLN A 338 -15.32 1.27 -1.39
CA GLN A 338 -13.89 1.32 -1.04
C GLN A 338 -13.28 2.68 -1.40
N VAL A 339 -13.55 3.22 -2.61
CA VAL A 339 -13.13 4.58 -2.97
C VAL A 339 -13.70 5.60 -1.98
N LYS A 340 -15.00 5.59 -1.70
CA LYS A 340 -15.64 6.52 -0.76
C LYS A 340 -14.99 6.46 0.64
N ARG A 341 -14.63 5.27 1.09
CA ARG A 341 -13.95 5.03 2.38
C ARG A 341 -12.54 5.64 2.38
N MET A 342 -11.73 5.35 1.35
CA MET A 342 -10.39 5.97 1.18
C MET A 342 -10.46 7.49 1.07
N ARG A 343 -11.40 8.05 0.30
CA ARG A 343 -11.65 9.50 0.22
C ARG A 343 -11.98 10.10 1.59
N THR A 344 -12.77 9.40 2.41
CA THR A 344 -13.13 9.87 3.76
C THR A 344 -11.91 9.89 4.70
N VAL A 345 -10.97 8.95 4.56
CA VAL A 345 -9.68 9.00 5.25
C VAL A 345 -8.81 10.15 4.73
N LEU A 346 -8.72 10.39 3.41
CA LEU A 346 -7.98 11.53 2.87
C LEU A 346 -8.51 12.88 3.38
N TYR A 347 -9.83 13.01 3.53
CA TYR A 347 -10.51 14.22 4.01
C TYR A 347 -10.32 14.51 5.50
N TYR A 348 -10.29 13.49 6.36
CA TYR A 348 -10.43 13.66 7.81
C TYR A 348 -9.46 12.83 8.67
N GLY A 349 -8.70 11.90 8.07
CA GLY A 349 -7.72 11.07 8.76
C GLY A 349 -6.55 11.89 9.31
N LEU A 350 -6.08 11.50 10.48
CA LEU A 350 -4.90 12.06 11.12
C LEU A 350 -3.66 11.34 10.59
N LEU A 351 -2.51 12.04 10.46
CA LEU A 351 -1.24 11.46 10.00
C LEU A 351 -1.29 10.97 8.54
N ILE A 352 -2.14 11.59 7.73
CA ILE A 352 -2.32 11.33 6.29
C ILE A 352 -1.98 12.61 5.52
N PRO A 353 -1.12 12.58 4.49
CA PRO A 353 -0.74 13.79 3.74
C PRO A 353 -1.90 14.51 3.03
N GLY A 354 -1.61 15.74 2.59
CA GLY A 354 -2.51 16.56 1.79
C GLY A 354 -3.61 17.29 2.57
N PRO A 355 -4.41 18.14 1.88
CA PRO A 355 -5.34 19.06 2.51
C PRO A 355 -6.52 18.32 3.16
N LYS A 356 -7.10 18.91 4.21
CA LYS A 356 -8.15 18.30 5.05
C LYS A 356 -9.44 19.12 5.00
N LYS A 357 -10.59 18.45 5.02
CA LYS A 357 -11.90 19.11 5.08
C LYS A 357 -12.18 19.59 6.51
N PRO A 358 -12.84 20.74 6.71
CA PRO A 358 -13.15 21.25 8.05
C PRO A 358 -14.12 20.32 8.80
N LEU A 359 -13.83 20.06 10.07
CA LEU A 359 -14.72 19.31 10.96
C LEU A 359 -15.85 20.23 11.46
N ASN A 360 -16.91 20.35 10.66
CA ASN A 360 -18.03 21.31 10.79
C ASN A 360 -18.84 21.28 12.13
N LYS A 361 -18.43 20.49 13.14
CA LYS A 361 -19.11 20.38 14.44
C LYS A 361 -18.17 20.55 15.65
N VAL A 362 -16.87 20.78 15.47
CA VAL A 362 -15.96 21.00 16.61
C VAL A 362 -16.01 22.46 17.04
N ARG A 363 -16.65 22.73 18.18
CA ARG A 363 -16.59 24.03 18.84
C ARG A 363 -15.22 24.20 19.52
N GLY A 364 -14.28 24.79 18.80
CA GLY A 364 -12.95 25.15 19.28
C GLY A 364 -11.84 24.33 18.64
N ILE A 365 -10.70 24.97 18.38
CA ILE A 365 -9.47 24.28 17.96
C ILE A 365 -8.95 23.54 19.19
N ILE A 366 -9.06 22.21 19.19
CA ILE A 366 -8.35 21.39 20.18
C ILE A 366 -6.86 21.49 19.82
N ALA A 367 -6.06 22.04 20.73
CA ALA A 367 -4.62 22.15 20.55
C ALA A 367 -4.01 20.75 20.30
N PRO A 368 -3.01 20.61 19.40
CA PRO A 368 -2.30 19.35 19.23
C PRO A 368 -1.72 18.91 20.58
N PRO A 369 -1.76 17.61 20.93
CA PRO A 369 -1.22 17.16 22.21
C PRO A 369 0.27 17.48 22.35
N GLU A 370 0.69 17.75 23.59
CA GLU A 370 2.09 17.92 23.95
C GLU A 370 2.76 16.55 24.13
N GLY A 371 3.92 16.37 23.49
CA GLY A 371 4.71 15.14 23.59
C GLY A 371 4.03 13.90 22.98
N VAL A 372 4.58 12.73 23.32
CA VAL A 372 4.08 11.42 22.89
C VAL A 372 2.82 11.06 23.67
N VAL A 373 1.77 10.64 22.96
CA VAL A 373 0.50 10.21 23.56
C VAL A 373 0.21 8.75 23.28
N ASN A 374 -0.65 8.13 24.09
CA ASN A 374 -1.07 6.75 23.88
C ASN A 374 -2.10 6.70 22.74
N LEU A 375 -1.70 6.15 21.60
CA LEU A 375 -2.55 5.98 20.42
C LEU A 375 -2.81 4.49 20.18
N PRO A 376 -4.03 4.10 19.78
CA PRO A 376 -4.31 2.72 19.38
C PRO A 376 -3.52 2.37 18.11
N MET A 377 -2.85 1.23 18.12
CA MET A 377 -2.10 0.70 16.98
C MET A 377 -2.88 -0.50 16.41
N LYS A 378 -3.25 -0.43 15.12
CA LYS A 378 -3.83 -1.54 14.37
C LYS A 378 -2.98 -1.81 13.14
N LEU A 379 -2.50 -3.05 13.01
CA LEU A 379 -1.77 -3.54 11.85
C LEU A 379 -2.67 -4.47 11.03
N ARG A 380 -2.53 -4.45 9.71
CA ARG A 380 -3.11 -5.41 8.76
C ARG A 380 -2.00 -5.90 7.82
N LYS A 381 -2.01 -7.18 7.49
CA LYS A 381 -1.04 -7.91 6.66
C LYS A 381 -1.79 -8.58 5.51
#